data_AF-A0A2Z2GU17-F1
#
_entry.id   AF-A0A2Z2GU17-F1
#
_cell.length_a   1.000
_cell.length_b   1.000
_cell.length_c   1.000
_cell.angle_alpha   90.00
_cell.angle_beta   90.00
_cell.angle_gamma   90.00
#
_symmetry.space_group_name_H-M   'P 1'
#
loop_
_entity.id
_entity.type
_entity.pdbx_description
1 polymer ?
#
loop_
_entity_poly.entity_id
_entity_poly.type
_entity_poly.pdbx_seq_one_letter_code
_entity_poly.pdbx_strand_id
1 'polypeptide(L)'
;IEPHVVEYMKTPPSCAMLERLIERAAISPRELLREKGTPYAELGLGDVSLSDTALVDAMMEHPILINRPLVVSPLGVRLCRPSEAVLDILP
;
A
#
# COMPACT_ATOMS: atom_id res chain seq x y z
N ILE A 1 12.04 8.47 -17.76
CA ILE A 1 12.34 8.70 -16.33
C ILE A 1 12.69 7.36 -15.72
N GLU A 2 13.78 7.28 -14.97
CA GLU A 2 14.15 6.05 -14.25
C GLU A 2 13.66 6.16 -12.80
N PRO A 3 12.78 5.26 -12.32
CA PRO A 3 12.26 5.34 -10.96
C PRO A 3 13.26 4.78 -9.95
N HIS A 4 13.24 5.32 -8.73
CA HIS A 4 13.88 4.66 -7.60
C HIS A 4 13.02 3.47 -7.15
N VAL A 5 13.53 2.25 -7.29
CA VAL A 5 12.80 1.02 -6.96
C VAL A 5 13.10 0.60 -5.54
N VAL A 6 12.06 0.55 -4.70
CA VAL A 6 12.16 0.07 -3.32
C VAL A 6 11.60 -1.35 -3.23
N GLU A 7 12.44 -2.30 -2.81
CA GLU A 7 12.01 -3.66 -2.48
C GLU A 7 11.30 -3.68 -1.12
N TYR A 8 10.03 -3.28 -1.09
CA TYR A 8 9.24 -3.11 0.14
C TYR A 8 9.16 -4.35 1.05
N MET A 9 9.43 -5.55 0.51
CA MET A 9 9.51 -6.78 1.31
C MET A 9 10.80 -6.88 2.14
N LYS A 10 11.90 -6.28 1.66
CA LYS A 10 13.19 -6.26 2.36
C LYS A 10 13.36 -4.99 3.18
N THR A 11 12.90 -3.87 2.63
CA THR A 11 12.97 -2.54 3.23
C THR A 11 11.58 -1.92 3.22
N PRO A 12 10.68 -2.38 4.11
CA PRO A 12 9.35 -1.80 4.21
C PRO A 12 9.43 -0.32 4.62
N PRO A 13 8.48 0.52 4.18
CA PRO A 13 8.38 1.89 4.68
C PRO A 13 8.14 1.86 6.20
N SER A 14 8.50 2.94 6.89
CA SER A 14 8.06 3.13 8.27
C SER A 14 6.53 3.31 8.33
N CYS A 15 5.92 3.06 9.49
CA CYS A 15 4.49 3.25 9.69
C CYS A 15 4.03 4.67 9.27
N ALA A 16 4.71 5.70 9.79
CA ALA A 16 4.43 7.09 9.42
C ALA A 16 4.60 7.38 7.92
N MET A 17 5.54 6.71 7.24
CA MET A 17 5.68 6.83 5.79
C MET A 17 4.52 6.14 5.07
N LEU A 18 4.12 4.94 5.51
CA LEU A 18 3.01 4.19 4.93
C LEU A 18 1.70 4.97 5.04
N GLU A 19 1.39 5.50 6.22
CA GLU A 19 0.22 6.37 6.45
C GLU A 19 0.21 7.57 5.50
N ARG A 20 1.35 8.25 5.37
CA ARG A 20 1.49 9.39 4.46
C ARG A 20 1.30 8.99 2.98
N LEU A 21 1.76 7.80 2.60
CA LEU A 21 1.59 7.30 1.23
C LEU A 21 0.12 6.95 0.94
N ILE A 22 -0.58 6.36 1.91
CA ILE A 22 -2.02 6.07 1.84
C ILE A 22 -2.82 7.37 1.68
N GLU A 23 -2.54 8.36 2.53
CA GLU A 23 -3.18 9.68 2.48
C GLU A 23 -2.95 10.36 1.12
N ARG A 24 -1.70 10.40 0.65
CA ARG A 24 -1.37 10.99 -0.67
C ARG A 24 -1.94 10.22 -1.84
N ALA A 25 -2.20 8.93 -1.68
CA ALA A 25 -2.86 8.12 -2.70
C ALA A 25 -4.37 8.32 -2.73
N ALA A 26 -4.94 8.98 -1.70
CA ALA A 26 -6.36 9.17 -1.50
C ALA A 26 -7.15 7.86 -1.49
N ILE A 27 -6.58 6.84 -0.82
CA ILE A 27 -7.20 5.53 -0.60
C ILE A 27 -7.25 5.24 0.90
N SER A 28 -8.12 4.33 1.32
CA SER A 28 -8.11 3.76 2.67
C SER A 28 -7.01 2.71 2.83
N PRO A 29 -6.52 2.44 4.06
CA PRO A 29 -5.64 1.30 4.33
C PRO A 29 -6.23 -0.03 3.88
N ARG A 30 -7.57 -0.16 3.93
CA ARG A 30 -8.30 -1.34 3.47
C ARG A 30 -8.15 -1.56 1.96
N GLU A 31 -8.19 -0.50 1.16
CA GLU A 31 -7.94 -0.58 -0.30
C GLU A 31 -6.49 -0.92 -0.63
N LEU A 32 -5.55 -0.60 0.28
CA LEU A 32 -4.14 -0.98 0.13
C LEU A 32 -3.87 -2.45 0.52
N LEU A 33 -4.79 -3.13 1.20
CA LEU A 33 -4.57 -4.53 1.58
C LEU A 33 -4.56 -5.44 0.36
N ARG A 34 -3.62 -6.37 0.39
CA ARG A 34 -3.52 -7.46 -0.57
C ARG A 34 -4.12 -8.71 0.05
N GLU A 35 -5.20 -9.20 -0.56
CA GLU A 35 -5.87 -10.44 -0.13
C GLU A 35 -5.19 -11.70 -0.68
N LYS A 36 -4.84 -11.71 -1.97
CA LYS A 36 -4.39 -12.93 -2.66
C LYS A 36 -2.93 -13.27 -2.36
N GLY A 37 -2.71 -14.45 -1.79
CA GLY A 37 -1.38 -15.00 -1.48
C GLY A 37 -0.72 -14.32 -0.29
N THR A 38 -1.53 -13.95 0.71
CA THR A 38 -1.14 -13.28 1.96
C THR A 38 -1.91 -13.91 3.12
N PRO A 39 -1.51 -13.67 4.38
CA PRO A 39 -2.24 -14.16 5.55
C PRO A 39 -3.55 -13.38 5.83
N TYR A 40 -4.08 -12.62 4.87
CA TYR A 40 -5.27 -11.76 5.05
C TYR A 40 -6.46 -12.47 5.69
N ALA A 41 -6.79 -13.68 5.20
CA ALA A 41 -7.90 -14.46 5.71
C ALA A 41 -7.59 -15.10 7.08
N GLU A 42 -6.35 -15.56 7.27
CA GLU A 42 -5.89 -16.17 8.53
C GLU A 42 -5.88 -15.16 9.68
N LEU A 43 -5.56 -13.90 9.37
CA LEU A 43 -5.54 -12.78 10.32
C LEU A 43 -6.91 -12.09 10.48
N GLY A 44 -7.95 -12.54 9.77
CA GLY A 44 -9.29 -11.96 9.89
C GLY A 44 -9.42 -10.51 9.41
N LEU A 45 -8.55 -10.05 8.52
CA LEU A 45 -8.50 -8.64 8.07
C LEU A 45 -9.70 -8.22 7.21
N GLY A 46 -10.56 -9.18 6.84
CA GLY A 46 -11.85 -8.94 6.21
C GLY A 46 -12.91 -8.36 7.15
N ASP A 47 -12.66 -8.33 8.46
CA ASP A 47 -13.57 -7.71 9.41
C ASP A 47 -13.63 -6.19 9.20
N VAL A 48 -14.81 -5.70 8.83
CA VAL A 48 -15.09 -4.29 8.56
C VAL A 48 -15.11 -3.42 9.81
N SER A 49 -15.14 -4.03 11.00
CA SER A 49 -15.04 -3.32 12.28
C SER A 49 -13.60 -2.93 12.64
N LEU A 50 -12.60 -3.50 11.96
CA LEU A 50 -11.19 -3.16 12.16
C LEU A 50 -10.94 -1.71 11.76
N SER A 51 -10.23 -0.98 12.64
CA SER A 51 -9.80 0.38 12.39
C SER A 51 -8.68 0.44 11.36
N ASP A 52 -8.57 1.58 10.70
CA ASP A 52 -7.48 1.89 9.77
C ASP A 52 -6.10 1.67 10.40
N THR A 53 -5.92 2.05 11.66
CA THR A 53 -4.68 1.81 12.42
C THR A 53 -4.37 0.32 12.54
N ALA A 54 -5.36 -0.52 12.87
CA ALA A 54 -5.14 -1.96 12.99
C ALA A 54 -4.73 -2.60 11.66
N LEU A 55 -5.26 -2.09 10.53
CA LEU A 55 -4.87 -2.55 9.20
C LEU A 55 -3.44 -2.12 8.85
N VAL A 56 -3.05 -0.90 9.22
CA VAL A 56 -1.67 -0.40 9.05
C VAL A 56 -0.70 -1.21 9.91
N ASP A 57 -1.02 -1.48 11.17
CA ASP A 57 -0.19 -2.30 12.04
C ASP A 57 0.01 -3.72 11.46
N ALA A 58 -1.06 -4.34 10.95
CA ALA A 58 -0.95 -5.62 10.27
C ALA A 58 -0.03 -5.55 9.03
N MET A 59 -0.10 -4.47 8.23
CA MET A 59 0.79 -4.25 7.10
C MET A 59 2.26 -4.04 7.52
N MET A 60 2.50 -3.47 8.70
CA MET A 60 3.83 -3.29 9.27
C MET A 60 4.42 -4.61 9.77
N GLU A 61 3.62 -5.44 10.43
CA GLU A 61 4.02 -6.78 10.88
C GLU A 61 4.20 -7.74 9.70
N HIS A 62 3.36 -7.61 8.68
CA HIS A 62 3.37 -8.44 7.48
C HIS A 62 3.41 -7.57 6.22
N PRO A 63 4.59 -7.09 5.78
CA PRO A 63 4.73 -6.28 4.57
C PRO A 63 4.12 -6.91 3.31
N ILE A 64 3.97 -8.24 3.28
CA ILE A 64 3.27 -8.97 2.22
C ILE A 64 1.81 -8.54 2.00
N LEU A 65 1.17 -7.98 3.03
CA LEU A 65 -0.16 -7.41 2.96
C LEU A 65 -0.24 -6.08 2.20
N ILE A 66 0.89 -5.39 1.99
CA ILE A 66 0.92 -4.15 1.21
C ILE A 66 0.77 -4.49 -0.27
N ASN A 67 -0.30 -4.00 -0.89
CA ASN A 67 -0.58 -4.20 -2.31
C ASN A 67 0.40 -3.39 -3.19
N ARG A 68 0.64 -3.89 -4.40
CA ARG A 68 1.73 -3.41 -5.27
C ARG A 68 1.30 -3.29 -6.74
N PRO A 69 1.95 -2.41 -7.52
CA PRO A 69 2.94 -1.42 -7.10
C PRO A 69 2.29 -0.11 -6.59
N LEU A 70 2.88 0.47 -5.53
CA LEU A 70 2.59 1.83 -5.08
C LEU A 70 3.66 2.76 -5.66
N VAL A 71 3.25 3.71 -6.50
CA VAL A 71 4.16 4.60 -7.23
C VAL A 71 4.03 6.02 -6.70
N VAL A 72 5.17 6.68 -6.50
CA VAL A 72 5.26 8.04 -5.99
C VAL A 72 5.90 8.92 -7.06
N SER A 73 5.28 10.07 -7.33
CA SER A 73 5.83 11.11 -8.19
C SER A 73 5.56 12.51 -7.60
N PRO A 74 6.09 13.58 -8.22
CA PRO A 74 5.72 14.96 -7.87
C PRO A 74 4.23 15.26 -8.08
N LEU A 75 3.57 14.58 -9.01
CA LEU A 75 2.14 14.78 -9.32
C LEU A 75 1.22 14.06 -8.34
N GLY A 76 1.68 13.00 -7.67
CA GLY A 76 0.87 12.28 -6.71
C GLY A 76 1.43 10.92 -6.30
N VAL A 77 0.61 10.16 -5.58
CA VAL A 77 0.87 8.75 -5.25
C VAL A 77 -0.30 7.92 -5.78
N ARG A 78 -0.02 6.74 -6.34
CA ARG A 78 -1.07 5.83 -6.82
C ARG A 78 -0.71 4.38 -6.55
N LEU A 79 -1.71 3.61 -6.10
CA LEU A 79 -1.71 2.16 -6.21
C LEU A 79 -2.04 1.83 -7.67
N CYS A 80 -1.04 1.45 -8.45
CA CYS A 80 -1.18 1.30 -9.90
C CYS A 80 -1.75 -0.09 -10.25
N ARG A 81 -3.03 -0.27 -9.92
CA ARG A 81 -3.83 -1.45 -10.25
C ARG A 81 -5.16 -0.99 -10.89
N PRO A 82 -5.29 -1.00 -12.22
CA PRO A 82 -4.39 -1.65 -13.18
C PRO A 82 -3.11 -0.82 -13.44
N SER A 83 -2.13 -1.40 -14.11
CA SER A 83 -0.79 -0.80 -14.30
C SER A 83 -0.81 0.58 -14.94
N GLU A 84 -1.81 0.85 -15.78
CA GLU A 84 -1.96 2.08 -16.54
C GLU A 84 -2.31 3.27 -15.65
N ALA A 85 -2.79 3.05 -14.41
CA ALA A 85 -3.05 4.12 -13.45
C ALA A 85 -1.78 4.90 -13.07
N VAL A 86 -0.60 4.40 -13.40
CA VAL A 86 0.66 5.16 -13.28
C VAL A 86 0.68 6.38 -14.20
N LEU A 87 0.02 6.31 -15.37
CA LEU A 87 0.03 7.36 -16.39
C LEU A 87 -0.54 8.69 -15.85
N ASP A 88 -1.48 8.63 -14.91
CA ASP A 88 -2.09 9.79 -14.27
C ASP A 88 -1.10 10.60 -13.42
N ILE A 89 0.02 10.00 -13.04
CA ILE A 89 1.03 10.60 -12.17
C ILE A 89 2.43 10.64 -12.82
N LEU A 90 2.54 10.36 -14.12
CA LEU A 90 3.79 10.57 -14.85
C LEU A 90 3.86 12.01 -15.37
N PRO A 91 5.00 12.72 -15.21
CA PRO A 91 5.20 14.05 -15.76
C PRO A 91 5.56 14.02 -17.26
#